data_AF-T0YDN2-F1
#
_entry.id   AF-T0YDN2-F1
#
_cell.length_a   1.000
_cell.length_b   1.000
_cell.length_c   1.000
_cell.angle_alpha   90.00
_cell.angle_beta   90.00
_cell.angle_gamma   90.00
#
_symmetry.space_group_name_H-M   'P 1'
#
loop_
_entity.id
_entity.type
_entity.pdbx_description
1 polymer ?
#
loop_
_entity_poly.entity_id
_entity_poly.type
_entity_poly.pdbx_seq_one_letter_code
_entity_poly.pdbx_strand_id
1 'polypeptide(L)'
;LYNLNILQENVGAADVYPSAATLAQYIETIRLGWQILPPGTLDDMIRRMLGGKQGAISQEQEETMRERLAVMDRLKPGKYIAGTSEFLRYFGAMFEDDFVVFENVQYGNALYVMFENWEALSRRSRIDLLKGERDGFKRILHGEGWADKLKALLREHRTYIPHISDGISGQFSRARLIGPSAGGRPPRRLLARFPSPRCARAS
;
A
#
# COMPACT_ATOMS: atom_id res chain seq x y z
N LEU A 1 -24.06 -0.24 -28.03
CA LEU A 1 -22.82 -0.83 -28.58
C LEU A 1 -22.02 0.17 -29.42
N TYR A 2 -22.61 0.88 -30.40
CA TYR A 2 -21.92 1.90 -31.20
C TYR A 2 -21.15 2.96 -30.37
N ASN A 3 -21.79 3.58 -29.38
CA ASN A 3 -21.14 4.61 -28.55
C ASN A 3 -19.96 4.10 -27.72
N LEU A 4 -19.93 2.79 -27.39
CA LEU A 4 -18.81 2.19 -26.66
C LEU A 4 -17.60 1.98 -27.58
N ASN A 5 -17.84 1.60 -28.84
CA ASN A 5 -16.78 1.43 -29.82
C ASN A 5 -16.10 2.77 -30.13
N ILE A 6 -16.87 3.85 -30.32
CA ILE A 6 -16.32 5.20 -30.51
C ILE A 6 -15.50 5.63 -29.29
N LEU A 7 -15.95 5.33 -28.08
CA LEU A 7 -15.19 5.65 -26.87
C LEU A 7 -13.87 4.89 -26.83
N GLN A 8 -13.89 3.57 -27.04
CA GLN A 8 -12.70 2.73 -27.04
C GLN A 8 -11.68 3.14 -28.11
N GLU A 9 -12.14 3.57 -29.28
CA GLU A 9 -11.26 4.05 -30.36
C GLU A 9 -10.52 5.35 -29.98
N ASN A 10 -11.16 6.22 -29.18
CA ASN A 10 -10.55 7.47 -28.74
C ASN A 10 -9.69 7.33 -27.48
N VAL A 11 -10.07 6.46 -26.52
CA VAL A 11 -9.38 6.32 -25.23
C VAL A 11 -8.50 5.06 -25.11
N GLY A 12 -8.51 4.19 -26.12
CA GLY A 12 -7.72 2.96 -26.18
C GLY A 12 -8.28 1.79 -25.35
N ALA A 13 -8.96 2.06 -24.24
CA ALA A 13 -9.68 1.06 -23.44
C ALA A 13 -10.84 1.71 -22.68
N ALA A 14 -11.99 1.03 -22.62
CA ALA A 14 -13.14 1.45 -21.82
C ALA A 14 -13.84 0.23 -21.23
N ASP A 15 -13.97 0.20 -19.90
CA ASP A 15 -14.71 -0.83 -19.17
C ASP A 15 -16.14 -0.37 -18.84
N VAL A 16 -17.07 -1.31 -18.82
CA VAL A 16 -18.48 -1.08 -18.50
C VAL A 16 -18.81 -1.78 -17.19
N TYR A 17 -19.37 -1.05 -16.23
CA TYR A 17 -19.70 -1.56 -14.91
C TYR A 17 -21.20 -1.48 -14.62
N PRO A 18 -21.79 -2.47 -13.92
CA PRO A 18 -23.16 -2.37 -13.44
C PRO A 18 -23.33 -1.13 -12.56
N SER A 19 -24.43 -0.38 -12.73
CA SER A 19 -24.70 0.81 -11.92
C SER A 19 -24.85 0.51 -10.42
N ALA A 20 -25.13 -0.74 -10.08
CA ALA A 20 -25.23 -1.24 -8.71
C ALA A 20 -23.87 -1.64 -8.10
N ALA A 21 -22.76 -1.52 -8.84
CA ALA A 21 -21.44 -1.86 -8.34
C ALA A 21 -21.08 -0.93 -7.16
N THR A 22 -20.72 -1.56 -6.04
CA THR A 22 -20.20 -0.84 -4.88
C THR A 22 -18.80 -0.29 -5.17
N LEU A 23 -18.39 0.75 -4.43
CA LEU A 23 -17.04 1.32 -4.55
C LEU A 23 -15.94 0.26 -4.35
N ALA A 24 -16.16 -0.71 -3.46
CA ALA A 24 -15.23 -1.82 -3.23
C ALA A 24 -15.07 -2.71 -4.47
N GLN A 25 -16.17 -3.07 -5.12
CA GLN A 25 -16.17 -3.85 -6.36
C GLN A 25 -15.51 -3.09 -7.52
N TYR A 26 -15.70 -1.77 -7.59
CA TYR A 26 -15.00 -0.91 -8.56
C TYR A 26 -13.47 -0.91 -8.32
N ILE A 27 -13.02 -0.78 -7.07
CA ILE A 27 -11.60 -0.82 -6.73
C ILE A 27 -10.97 -2.18 -7.07
N GLU A 28 -11.68 -3.29 -6.89
CA GLU A 28 -11.22 -4.64 -7.30
C GLU A 28 -11.01 -4.75 -8.81
N THR A 29 -11.76 -3.98 -9.61
CA THR A 29 -11.62 -3.97 -11.06
C THR A 29 -10.50 -3.06 -11.58
N ILE A 30 -9.97 -2.14 -10.76
CA ILE A 30 -8.76 -1.39 -11.11
C ILE A 30 -7.58 -2.35 -11.05
N ARG A 31 -7.13 -2.82 -12.21
CA ARG A 31 -5.87 -3.56 -12.32
C ARG A 31 -4.71 -2.56 -12.17
N LEU A 32 -4.21 -2.40 -10.95
CA LEU A 32 -2.92 -1.76 -10.74
C LEU A 32 -1.83 -2.65 -11.38
N GLY A 33 -1.47 -2.31 -12.61
CA GLY A 33 -0.32 -2.90 -13.30
C GLY A 33 0.95 -2.36 -12.68
N TRP A 34 1.52 -3.08 -11.73
CA TRP A 34 2.87 -2.83 -11.27
C TRP A 34 3.85 -3.58 -12.17
N GLN A 35 4.79 -2.85 -12.76
CA GLN A 35 5.94 -3.43 -13.43
C GLN A 35 7.12 -3.50 -12.45
N ILE A 36 7.63 -4.71 -12.23
CA ILE A 36 8.85 -4.93 -11.45
C ILE A 36 10.06 -4.82 -12.38
N LEU A 37 10.96 -3.90 -12.05
CA LEU A 37 12.16 -3.61 -12.82
C LEU A 37 13.41 -4.07 -12.04
N PRO A 38 14.35 -4.78 -12.69
CA PRO A 38 15.64 -5.06 -12.08
C PRO A 38 16.41 -3.76 -11.84
N PRO A 39 17.35 -3.75 -10.88
CA PRO A 39 18.16 -2.57 -10.60
C PRO A 39 19.01 -2.21 -11.82
N GLY A 40 19.36 -0.93 -11.93
CA GLY A 40 20.13 -0.36 -13.02
C GLY A 40 20.57 1.06 -12.67
N THR A 41 21.03 1.83 -13.66
CA THR A 41 21.33 3.24 -13.43
C THR A 41 20.04 4.02 -13.17
N LEU A 42 20.13 5.12 -12.42
CA LEU A 42 18.97 5.98 -12.13
C LEU A 42 18.29 6.48 -13.42
N ASP A 43 19.07 6.90 -14.42
CA ASP A 43 18.56 7.37 -15.71
C ASP A 43 17.85 6.26 -16.49
N ASP A 44 18.40 5.04 -16.49
CA ASP A 44 17.75 3.90 -17.13
C ASP A 44 16.45 3.51 -16.41
N MET A 45 16.42 3.61 -15.08
CA MET A 45 15.18 3.40 -14.32
C MET A 45 14.13 4.42 -14.71
N ILE A 46 14.42 5.73 -14.67
CA ILE A 46 13.48 6.77 -15.05
C ILE A 46 12.96 6.54 -16.48
N ARG A 47 13.86 6.29 -17.44
CA ARG A 47 13.48 6.02 -18.83
C ARG A 47 12.53 4.83 -18.95
N ARG A 48 12.82 3.73 -18.23
CA ARG A 48 11.99 2.50 -18.26
C ARG A 48 10.65 2.71 -17.57
N MET A 49 10.63 3.40 -16.43
CA MET A 49 9.40 3.72 -15.70
C MET A 49 8.46 4.62 -16.53
N LEU A 50 9.02 5.55 -17.31
CA LEU A 50 8.25 6.40 -18.22
C LEU A 50 7.91 5.70 -19.56
N GLY A 51 8.23 4.41 -19.70
CA GLY A 51 7.94 3.63 -20.91
C GLY A 51 8.60 4.18 -22.18
N GLY A 52 9.71 4.92 -22.05
CA GLY A 52 10.37 5.58 -23.17
C GLY A 52 9.60 6.74 -23.80
N LYS A 53 8.50 7.20 -23.19
CA LYS A 53 7.68 8.31 -23.71
C LYS A 53 8.15 9.63 -23.11
N GLN A 54 8.93 10.42 -23.86
CA GLN A 54 9.21 11.81 -23.48
C GLN A 54 7.90 12.59 -23.35
N GLY A 55 7.78 13.39 -22.28
CA GLY A 55 6.60 14.22 -22.03
C GLY A 55 5.40 13.49 -21.44
N ALA A 56 5.54 12.23 -20.98
CA ALA A 56 4.48 11.52 -20.28
C ALA A 56 4.08 12.17 -18.94
N ILE A 57 5.00 12.92 -18.34
CA ILE A 57 4.82 13.74 -17.14
C ILE A 57 5.43 15.12 -17.38
N SER A 58 5.10 16.11 -16.54
CA SER A 58 5.73 17.44 -16.64
C SER A 58 7.21 17.38 -16.24
N GLN A 59 7.99 18.36 -16.69
CA GLN A 59 9.41 18.46 -16.31
C GLN A 59 9.61 18.52 -14.78
N GLU A 60 8.79 19.32 -14.09
CA GLU A 60 8.81 19.41 -12.62
C GLU A 60 8.53 18.05 -11.94
N GLN A 61 7.60 17.27 -12.50
CA GLN A 61 7.30 15.92 -12.01
C GLN A 61 8.46 14.97 -12.26
N GLU A 62 9.13 15.06 -13.41
CA GLU A 62 10.30 14.25 -13.71
C GLU A 62 11.48 14.59 -12.79
N GLU A 63 11.72 15.87 -12.52
CA GLU A 63 12.74 16.33 -11.57
C GLU A 63 12.44 15.82 -10.15
N THR A 64 11.19 15.93 -9.72
CA THR A 64 10.73 15.41 -8.41
C THR A 64 10.89 13.88 -8.34
N MET A 65 10.53 13.16 -9.40
CA MET A 65 10.68 11.72 -9.50
C MET A 65 12.16 11.31 -9.39
N ARG A 66 13.02 12.01 -10.12
CA ARG A 66 14.47 11.80 -10.12
C ARG A 66 15.08 12.02 -8.74
N GLU A 67 14.72 13.11 -8.06
CA GLU A 67 15.20 13.40 -6.69
C GLU A 67 14.81 12.27 -5.73
N ARG A 68 13.54 11.85 -5.75
CA ARG A 68 13.02 10.82 -4.84
C ARG A 68 13.62 9.45 -5.13
N LEU A 69 13.74 9.07 -6.40
CA LEU A 69 14.40 7.84 -6.80
C LEU A 69 15.88 7.85 -6.44
N ALA A 70 16.58 8.99 -6.55
CA ALA A 70 17.99 9.07 -6.14
C ALA A 70 18.18 8.76 -4.64
N VAL A 71 17.24 9.17 -3.79
CA VAL A 71 17.25 8.81 -2.37
C VAL A 71 17.03 7.31 -2.18
N MET A 72 16.05 6.72 -2.87
CA MET A 72 15.79 5.28 -2.82
C MET A 72 17.00 4.48 -3.31
N ASP A 73 17.62 4.90 -4.42
CA ASP A 73 18.77 4.25 -5.04
C ASP A 73 19.99 4.18 -4.11
N ARG A 74 20.26 5.26 -3.36
CA ARG A 74 21.31 5.29 -2.33
C ARG A 74 21.12 4.24 -1.24
N LEU A 75 19.88 3.82 -0.99
CA LEU A 75 19.54 2.76 -0.03
C LEU A 75 19.63 1.35 -0.63
N LYS A 76 19.98 1.24 -1.91
CA LYS A 76 20.24 -0.01 -2.67
C LYS A 76 19.06 -0.99 -2.65
N PRO A 77 17.94 -0.66 -3.32
CA PRO A 77 16.82 -1.57 -3.42
C PRO A 77 17.16 -2.78 -4.30
N GLY A 78 16.55 -3.92 -4.00
CA GLY A 78 16.71 -5.14 -4.80
C GLY A 78 15.95 -5.07 -6.12
N LYS A 79 14.81 -4.37 -6.15
CA LYS A 79 13.97 -4.17 -7.34
C LYS A 79 13.29 -2.81 -7.29
N TYR A 80 12.91 -2.31 -8.45
CA TYR A 80 12.08 -1.11 -8.58
C TYR A 80 10.66 -1.47 -9.00
N ILE A 81 9.71 -0.63 -8.64
CA ILE A 81 8.30 -0.79 -9.01
C ILE A 81 7.86 0.46 -9.77
N ALA A 82 7.19 0.28 -10.89
CA ALA A 82 6.55 1.37 -11.63
C ALA A 82 5.10 1.03 -11.93
N GLY A 83 4.23 2.04 -11.86
CA GLY A 83 2.89 1.93 -12.39
C GLY A 83 2.91 1.96 -13.92
N THR A 84 2.03 1.20 -14.55
CA THR A 84 1.88 1.17 -16.01
C THR A 84 0.77 2.13 -16.49
N SER A 85 0.80 2.50 -17.78
CA SER A 85 -0.28 3.24 -18.46
C SER A 85 -0.66 4.56 -17.79
N GLU A 86 -1.86 4.68 -17.20
CA GLU A 86 -2.31 5.87 -16.47
C GLU A 86 -1.65 6.07 -15.10
N PHE A 87 -0.90 5.07 -14.62
CA PHE A 87 -0.22 5.06 -13.33
C PHE A 87 1.28 5.37 -13.41
N LEU A 88 1.79 5.93 -14.52
CA LEU A 88 3.22 6.30 -14.67
C LEU A 88 3.74 7.25 -13.59
N ARG A 89 2.84 8.00 -12.93
CA ARG A 89 3.16 8.90 -11.82
C ARG A 89 3.36 8.18 -10.49
N TYR A 90 3.04 6.88 -10.43
CA TYR A 90 3.29 6.00 -9.29
C TYR A 90 4.55 5.19 -9.54
N PHE A 91 5.46 5.21 -8.59
CA PHE A 91 6.71 4.47 -8.67
C PHE A 91 7.18 4.12 -7.26
N GLY A 92 8.23 3.33 -7.16
CA GLY A 92 8.65 2.80 -5.89
C GLY A 92 9.86 1.91 -5.98
N ALA A 93 10.21 1.37 -4.82
CA ALA A 93 11.34 0.48 -4.65
C ALA A 93 10.99 -0.63 -3.66
N MET A 94 11.43 -1.84 -3.98
CA MET A 94 11.35 -3.01 -3.13
C MET A 94 12.74 -3.24 -2.55
N PHE A 95 12.88 -3.01 -1.24
CA PHE A 95 14.14 -3.20 -0.54
C PHE A 95 14.30 -4.64 -0.08
N GLU A 96 13.21 -5.24 0.39
CA GLU A 96 13.07 -6.63 0.81
C GLU A 96 11.69 -7.13 0.33
N ASP A 97 11.43 -8.45 0.37
CA ASP A 97 10.14 -9.03 -0.09
C ASP A 97 8.93 -8.50 0.70
N ASP A 98 9.15 -8.07 1.94
CA ASP A 98 8.19 -7.52 2.88
C ASP A 98 8.49 -6.04 3.24
N PHE A 99 9.30 -5.34 2.43
CA PHE A 99 9.54 -3.91 2.61
C PHE A 99 9.50 -3.19 1.25
N VAL A 100 8.33 -2.63 0.94
CA VAL A 100 8.04 -2.00 -0.34
C VAL A 100 7.65 -0.55 -0.15
N VAL A 101 8.26 0.35 -0.91
CA VAL A 101 8.03 1.78 -0.83
C VAL A 101 7.31 2.24 -2.09
N PHE A 102 6.14 2.87 -1.92
CA PHE A 102 5.35 3.49 -2.98
C PHE A 102 5.39 5.01 -2.87
N GLU A 103 5.42 5.67 -4.02
CA GLU A 103 5.50 7.11 -4.19
C GLU A 103 4.56 7.57 -5.31
N ASN A 104 4.11 8.82 -5.22
CA ASN A 104 3.37 9.47 -6.30
C ASN A 104 3.81 10.94 -6.44
N VAL A 105 4.31 11.32 -7.62
CA VAL A 105 4.76 12.69 -7.90
C VAL A 105 3.65 13.74 -7.90
N GLN A 106 2.40 13.35 -8.13
CA GLN A 106 1.25 14.26 -8.21
C GLN A 106 0.45 14.32 -6.90
N TYR A 107 0.46 13.27 -6.07
CA TYR A 107 -0.55 13.11 -5.02
C TYR A 107 0.00 12.85 -3.63
N GLY A 108 -0.41 13.70 -2.67
CA GLY A 108 -0.27 13.44 -1.24
C GLY A 108 1.12 13.68 -0.63
N ASN A 109 2.10 14.08 -1.46
CA ASN A 109 3.48 14.45 -1.12
C ASN A 109 4.05 13.57 0.01
N ALA A 110 3.99 12.25 -0.17
CA ALA A 110 4.37 11.30 0.84
C ALA A 110 4.74 9.94 0.25
N LEU A 111 5.71 9.29 0.90
CA LEU A 111 5.99 7.88 0.72
C LEU A 111 5.00 7.04 1.53
N TYR A 112 4.67 5.89 0.98
CA TYR A 112 3.95 4.81 1.65
C TYR A 112 4.86 3.59 1.71
N VAL A 113 5.40 3.30 2.88
CA VAL A 113 6.17 2.08 3.15
C VAL A 113 5.18 1.00 3.56
N MET A 114 5.04 -0.07 2.79
CA MET A 114 4.13 -1.18 3.02
C MET A 114 4.93 -2.46 3.30
N PHE A 115 4.41 -3.30 4.20
CA PHE A 115 5.12 -4.49 4.68
C PHE A 115 4.58 -5.80 4.07
N GLU A 116 4.40 -6.87 4.86
CA GLU A 116 4.08 -8.23 4.41
C GLU A 116 2.84 -8.32 3.49
N ASN A 117 1.87 -7.42 3.66
CA ASN A 117 0.62 -7.41 2.88
C ASN A 117 0.59 -6.27 1.83
N TRP A 118 1.75 -5.85 1.32
CA TRP A 118 1.85 -4.72 0.40
C TRP A 118 1.03 -4.91 -0.88
N GLU A 119 0.89 -6.14 -1.40
CA GLU A 119 0.12 -6.38 -2.62
C GLU A 119 -1.35 -5.98 -2.45
N ALA A 120 -1.97 -6.37 -1.34
CA ALA A 120 -3.35 -5.99 -1.04
C ALA A 120 -3.47 -4.53 -0.64
N LEU A 121 -2.51 -4.00 0.12
CA LEU A 121 -2.51 -2.59 0.55
C LEU A 121 -2.30 -1.63 -0.63
N SER A 122 -1.46 -1.98 -1.60
CA SER A 122 -1.17 -1.16 -2.77
C SER A 122 -2.40 -0.95 -3.66
N ARG A 123 -3.36 -1.89 -3.62
CA ARG A 123 -4.65 -1.81 -4.35
C ARG A 123 -5.68 -0.90 -3.70
N ARG A 124 -5.49 -0.48 -2.46
CA ARG A 124 -6.45 0.39 -1.77
C ARG A 124 -6.28 1.83 -2.21
N SER A 125 -7.40 2.55 -2.29
CA SER A 125 -7.34 3.99 -2.49
C SER A 125 -6.67 4.67 -1.29
N ARG A 126 -6.07 5.85 -1.50
CA ARG A 126 -5.51 6.65 -0.40
C ARG A 126 -6.55 6.92 0.69
N ILE A 127 -7.79 7.23 0.29
CA ILE A 127 -8.86 7.54 1.23
C ILE A 127 -9.11 6.33 2.14
N ASP A 128 -9.13 5.12 1.55
CA ASP A 128 -9.35 3.89 2.32
C ASP A 128 -8.15 3.54 3.21
N LEU A 129 -6.93 3.75 2.72
CA LEU A 129 -5.70 3.62 3.53
C LEU A 129 -5.70 4.58 4.73
N LEU A 130 -6.29 5.77 4.59
CA LEU A 130 -6.30 6.79 5.66
C LEU A 130 -7.50 6.69 6.61
N LYS A 131 -8.61 6.07 6.19
CA LYS A 131 -9.83 5.90 7.02
C LYS A 131 -9.73 4.75 8.02
N GLY A 132 -8.94 3.72 7.74
CA GLY A 132 -8.78 2.54 8.59
C GLY A 132 -7.64 2.62 9.61
N GLU A 133 -7.44 1.52 10.33
CA GLU A 133 -6.23 1.30 11.13
C GLU A 133 -5.00 1.29 10.21
N ARG A 134 -3.94 1.99 10.62
CA ARG A 134 -2.70 2.13 9.85
C ARG A 134 -1.77 0.95 10.06
N ASP A 135 -2.34 -0.24 10.01
CA ASP A 135 -1.62 -1.49 10.18
C ASP A 135 -1.02 -1.93 8.83
N GLY A 136 0.22 -2.44 8.89
CA GLY A 136 0.91 -2.94 7.70
C GLY A 136 1.50 -1.87 6.77
N PHE A 137 1.40 -0.57 7.11
CA PHE A 137 2.12 0.48 6.39
C PHE A 137 2.54 1.66 7.27
N LYS A 138 3.56 2.39 6.84
CA LYS A 138 3.98 3.69 7.38
C LYS A 138 3.89 4.75 6.29
N ARG A 139 3.41 5.94 6.65
CA ARG A 139 3.35 7.11 5.75
C ARG A 139 4.43 8.11 6.16
N ILE A 140 5.29 8.50 5.23
CA ILE A 140 6.34 9.51 5.45
C ILE A 140 6.02 10.71 4.57
N LEU A 141 5.71 11.84 5.19
CA LEU A 141 5.53 13.11 4.46
C LEU A 141 6.87 13.59 3.90
N HIS A 142 6.88 14.06 2.66
CA HIS A 142 8.01 14.79 2.09
C HIS A 142 8.11 16.15 2.77
N GLY A 143 9.19 16.31 3.52
CA GLY A 143 9.55 17.49 4.29
C GLY A 143 10.92 17.23 4.91
N GLU A 144 11.39 18.11 5.79
CA GLU A 144 12.73 17.95 6.37
C GLU A 144 12.93 16.57 7.03
N GLY A 145 14.04 15.92 6.71
CA GLY A 145 14.43 14.62 7.23
C GLY A 145 13.62 13.41 6.72
N TRP A 146 12.82 13.54 5.66
CA TRP A 146 12.06 12.41 5.12
C TRP A 146 12.95 11.24 4.67
N ALA A 147 14.09 11.55 4.05
CA ALA A 147 15.08 10.58 3.59
C ALA A 147 15.68 9.79 4.77
N ASP A 148 15.98 10.49 5.87
CA ASP A 148 16.51 9.86 7.09
C ASP A 148 15.47 8.98 7.77
N LYS A 149 14.20 9.39 7.78
CA LYS A 149 13.09 8.56 8.28
C LYS A 149 12.96 7.26 7.49
N LEU A 150 13.03 7.32 6.15
CA LEU A 150 13.01 6.13 5.30
C LEU A 150 14.20 5.21 5.62
N LYS A 151 15.40 5.78 5.70
CA LYS A 151 16.62 5.04 6.05
C LYS A 151 16.54 4.38 7.43
N ALA A 152 16.00 5.09 8.42
CA ALA A 152 15.83 4.58 9.77
C ALA A 152 14.84 3.41 9.80
N LEU A 153 13.69 3.53 9.13
CA LEU A 153 12.71 2.45 9.02
C LEU A 153 13.29 1.20 8.35
N LEU A 154 14.04 1.37 7.25
CA LEU A 154 14.69 0.25 6.56
C LEU A 154 15.74 -0.43 7.47
N ARG A 155 16.51 0.36 8.21
CA ARG A 155 17.49 -0.18 9.17
C ARG A 155 16.82 -0.95 10.30
N GLU A 156 15.76 -0.40 10.87
CA GLU A 156 14.97 -1.04 11.92
C GLU A 156 14.40 -2.37 11.44
N HIS A 157 13.79 -2.38 10.25
CA HIS A 157 13.25 -3.59 9.62
C HIS A 157 14.32 -4.67 9.43
N ARG A 158 15.47 -4.33 8.84
CA ARG A 158 16.60 -5.26 8.68
C ARG A 158 17.18 -5.79 10.00
N THR A 159 17.04 -5.04 11.09
CA THR A 159 17.53 -5.46 12.42
C THR A 159 16.55 -6.40 13.12
N TYR A 160 15.26 -6.37 12.75
CA TYR A 160 14.20 -7.15 13.40
C TYR A 160 13.90 -8.50 12.72
N ILE A 161 14.54 -8.81 11.59
CA ILE A 161 14.42 -10.14 10.98
C ILE A 161 15.12 -11.16 11.90
N PRO A 162 14.40 -12.12 12.52
CA PRO A 162 15.06 -13.19 13.24
C PRO A 162 15.83 -14.02 12.21
N HIS A 163 17.11 -14.27 12.48
CA HIS A 163 17.93 -15.20 11.70
C HIS A 163 17.20 -16.55 11.54
N ILE A 164 16.52 -16.77 10.42
CA ILE A 164 16.14 -18.12 9.99
C ILE A 164 17.33 -18.69 9.23
N SER A 165 18.36 -19.01 10.01
CA SER A 165 19.43 -19.91 9.61
C SER A 165 19.77 -20.74 10.84
N ASP A 166 18.84 -21.60 11.22
CA ASP A 166 19.11 -22.94 11.71
C ASP A 166 17.76 -23.66 11.85
N GLY A 167 17.65 -24.83 11.23
CA GLY A 167 16.42 -25.60 11.20
C GLY A 167 15.96 -25.98 12.61
N ILE A 168 14.64 -26.00 12.81
CA ILE A 168 13.89 -27.04 13.52
C ILE A 168 12.40 -26.70 13.38
N SER A 169 11.63 -27.74 13.02
CA SER A 169 10.17 -27.77 13.10
C SER A 169 9.68 -27.32 14.47
N GLY A 170 8.80 -26.33 14.54
CA GLY A 170 8.19 -25.92 15.79
C GLY A 170 7.05 -24.94 15.57
N GLN A 171 5.83 -25.42 15.83
CA GLN A 171 4.60 -24.62 15.84
C GLN A 171 4.78 -23.36 16.70
N PHE A 172 4.48 -22.19 16.16
CA PHE A 172 4.17 -21.02 16.99
C PHE A 172 2.89 -20.35 16.50
N SER A 173 1.78 -20.77 17.13
CA SER A 173 0.53 -20.03 17.15
C SER A 173 0.74 -18.65 17.75
N ARG A 174 0.29 -17.60 17.05
CA ARG A 174 0.13 -16.26 17.63
C ARG A 174 -0.99 -16.29 18.68
N ALA A 175 -0.61 -16.30 19.95
CA ALA A 175 -1.49 -15.94 21.06
C ALA A 175 -0.88 -14.76 21.82
N ARG A 176 -1.46 -13.57 21.63
CA ARG A 176 -1.12 -12.38 22.43
C ARG A 176 -1.89 -12.48 23.75
N LEU A 177 -1.29 -13.11 24.76
CA LEU A 177 -1.72 -13.02 26.16
C LEU A 177 -0.89 -11.93 26.83
N ILE A 178 -1.54 -10.84 27.23
CA ILE A 178 -1.06 -9.96 28.30
C ILE A 178 -2.19 -9.92 29.34
N GLY A 179 -1.94 -10.58 30.47
CA GLY A 179 -2.76 -10.55 31.68
C GLY A 179 -2.57 -9.27 32.50
N PRO A 180 -3.34 -9.10 33.59
CA PRO A 180 -3.72 -7.79 34.13
C PRO A 180 -2.77 -7.29 35.23
N SER A 181 -2.67 -5.95 35.37
CA SER A 181 -2.14 -5.31 36.57
C SER A 181 -3.25 -4.56 37.31
N ALA A 182 -3.27 -4.77 38.62
CA ALA A 182 -4.22 -4.32 39.62
C ALA A 182 -4.40 -2.79 39.70
N GLY A 183 -5.61 -2.37 40.12
CA GLY A 183 -5.80 -1.08 40.80
C GLY A 183 -7.06 -0.30 40.41
N GLY A 184 -8.25 -0.76 40.81
CA GLY A 184 -9.46 0.07 40.73
C GLY A 184 -10.73 -0.66 41.15
N ARG A 185 -11.29 -0.32 42.32
CA ARG A 185 -12.60 -0.82 42.77
C ARG A 185 -13.70 -0.35 41.80
N PRO A 186 -14.59 -1.22 41.32
CA PRO A 186 -15.85 -0.80 40.71
C PRO A 186 -16.97 -0.67 41.78
N PRO A 187 -17.96 0.22 41.59
CA PRO A 187 -19.06 0.40 42.51
C PRO A 187 -20.08 -0.74 42.46
N ARG A 188 -20.80 -0.92 43.58
CA ARG A 188 -21.83 -1.95 43.81
C ARG A 188 -23.07 -1.75 42.92
N ARG A 189 -23.52 -2.87 42.34
CA ARG A 189 -24.87 -3.32 41.90
C ARG A 189 -25.99 -2.27 41.79
N LEU A 190 -26.69 -2.31 40.65
CA LEU A 190 -28.16 -2.42 40.65
C LEU A 190 -28.62 -3.49 39.64
N LEU A 191 -29.45 -4.40 40.12
CA LEU A 191 -30.11 -5.46 39.38
C LEU A 191 -31.28 -4.88 38.57
N ALA A 192 -31.42 -5.26 37.31
CA ALA A 192 -32.70 -5.26 36.61
C ALA A 192 -32.84 -6.58 35.84
N ARG A 193 -33.61 -7.50 36.44
CA ARG A 193 -34.22 -8.65 35.77
C ARG A 193 -35.29 -8.11 34.80
N PHE A 194 -35.35 -8.58 33.57
CA PHE A 194 -36.63 -8.84 32.89
C PHE A 194 -36.46 -10.01 31.89
N PRO A 195 -37.53 -10.80 31.66
CA PRO A 195 -37.45 -12.17 31.17
C PRO A 195 -37.66 -12.27 29.66
N SER A 196 -37.11 -13.34 29.05
CA SER A 196 -37.61 -13.88 27.78
C SER A 196 -38.96 -14.58 28.00
N PRO A 197 -39.88 -14.58 27.03
CA PRO A 197 -40.14 -15.87 26.37
C PRO A 197 -40.60 -15.83 24.89
N ARG A 198 -40.26 -16.95 24.24
CA ARG A 198 -41.04 -17.78 23.31
C ARG A 198 -41.14 -17.44 21.80
N CYS A 199 -40.71 -18.45 21.05
CA CYS A 199 -41.17 -18.86 19.73
C CYS A 199 -42.69 -18.78 19.52
N ALA A 200 -43.08 -18.41 18.30
CA ALA A 200 -44.21 -19.02 17.61
C ALA A 200 -43.93 -19.03 16.09
N ARG A 201 -43.95 -20.24 15.50
CA ARG A 201 -44.29 -20.47 14.09
C ARG A 201 -45.79 -20.31 13.93
N ALA A 202 -46.26 -19.80 12.79
CA ALA A 202 -47.42 -20.32 12.08
C ALA A 202 -47.50 -19.73 10.67
N SER A 203 -47.70 -20.66 9.71
CA SER A 203 -48.33 -20.59 8.38
C SER A 203 -47.97 -19.48 7.41
#